data_AF-A0AAP1WEC8-F1
#
_entry.id   AF-A0AAP1WEC8-F1
#
_cell.length_a   1.000
_cell.length_b   1.000
_cell.length_c   1.000
_cell.angle_alpha   90.00
_cell.angle_beta   90.00
_cell.angle_gamma   90.00
#
_symmetry.space_group_name_H-M   'P 1'
#
loop_
_entity.id
_entity.type
_entity.pdbx_description
1 polymer ?
#
loop_
_entity_poly.entity_id
_entity_poly.type
_entity_poly.pdbx_seq_one_letter_code
_entity_poly.pdbx_strand_id
1 'polypeptide(L)'
;RVHSVDTVVVSTQHSPDVSLDALREAVIEEIVKPVMPSHWLTPQTRFLVNPAGSFVIGGPVGDCGLTGRKIIVDTYGGAACHGGGAFSGKDPSKVDRSAAYAARYVAKNIVAAGLASRCEVQLGWAIGLPRPVSVRINTFGTQTVSSEALLRGVNSHFDLSVFGIITTLDLLVPRYRKTACYGHFGRDSFP
;
A
#
# COMPACT_ATOMS: atom_id res chain seq x y z
N ARG A 1 -5.44 -19.38 1.25
CA ARG A 1 -5.61 -18.78 -0.10
C ARG A 1 -6.93 -18.00 -0.09
N VAL A 2 -7.12 -17.01 -0.95
CA VAL A 2 -8.42 -16.30 -1.07
C VAL A 2 -9.40 -17.22 -1.79
N HIS A 3 -10.60 -17.40 -1.25
CA HIS A 3 -11.61 -18.32 -1.78
C HIS A 3 -12.76 -17.60 -2.49
N SER A 4 -13.29 -16.53 -1.88
CA SER A 4 -14.36 -15.70 -2.44
C SER A 4 -14.31 -14.30 -1.84
N VAL A 5 -15.07 -13.38 -2.44
CA VAL A 5 -15.36 -12.06 -1.88
C VAL A 5 -16.78 -12.04 -1.33
N ASP A 6 -16.90 -11.74 -0.04
CA ASP A 6 -18.20 -11.63 0.63
C ASP A 6 -18.96 -10.37 0.20
N THR A 7 -18.30 -9.21 0.25
CA THR A 7 -18.94 -7.91 -0.01
C THR A 7 -18.00 -7.00 -0.79
N VAL A 8 -18.52 -6.36 -1.83
CA VAL A 8 -17.86 -5.26 -2.58
C VAL A 8 -18.63 -3.97 -2.31
N VAL A 9 -17.92 -2.92 -1.91
CA VAL A 9 -18.51 -1.59 -1.67
C VAL A 9 -17.90 -0.58 -2.63
N VAL A 10 -18.75 0.14 -3.35
CA VAL A 10 -18.33 1.25 -4.22
C VAL A 10 -19.24 2.44 -3.97
N SER A 11 -18.66 3.56 -3.55
CA SER A 11 -19.33 4.85 -3.52
C SER A 11 -18.64 5.76 -4.52
N THR A 12 -19.37 6.21 -5.54
CA THR A 12 -18.84 7.07 -6.60
C THR A 12 -19.73 8.29 -6.80
N GLN A 13 -19.09 9.46 -6.93
CA GLN A 13 -19.78 10.70 -7.27
C GLN A 13 -20.27 10.61 -8.72
N HIS A 14 -21.43 11.19 -9.03
CA HIS A 14 -22.01 11.14 -10.37
C HIS A 14 -22.72 12.43 -10.80
N SER A 15 -22.98 12.54 -12.11
CA SER A 15 -23.85 13.59 -12.66
C SER A 15 -25.30 13.41 -12.17
N PRO A 16 -26.05 14.48 -11.87
CA PRO A 16 -27.48 14.39 -11.54
C PRO A 16 -28.32 13.78 -12.66
N ASP A 17 -27.84 13.78 -13.90
CA ASP A 17 -28.56 13.24 -15.06
C ASP A 17 -28.55 11.71 -15.15
N VAL A 18 -27.74 11.04 -14.32
CA VAL A 18 -27.63 9.57 -14.31
C VAL A 18 -28.53 9.00 -13.22
N SER A 19 -29.43 8.09 -13.60
CA SER A 19 -30.27 7.38 -12.64
C SER A 19 -29.44 6.44 -11.77
N LEU A 20 -29.85 6.26 -10.52
CA LEU A 20 -29.12 5.44 -9.57
C LEU A 20 -29.06 3.96 -9.99
N ASP A 21 -30.11 3.45 -10.63
CA ASP A 21 -30.14 2.06 -11.10
C ASP A 21 -29.16 1.84 -12.27
N ALA A 22 -29.14 2.75 -13.25
CA ALA A 22 -28.18 2.70 -14.34
C ALA A 22 -26.73 2.81 -13.84
N LEU A 23 -26.48 3.68 -12.86
CA LEU A 23 -25.16 3.80 -12.23
C LEU A 23 -24.74 2.51 -11.52
N ARG A 24 -25.66 1.89 -10.75
CA ARG A 24 -25.36 0.65 -10.01
C ARG A 24 -25.01 -0.49 -10.95
N GLU A 25 -25.79 -0.66 -12.01
CA GLU A 25 -25.51 -1.65 -13.05
C GLU A 25 -24.16 -1.38 -13.71
N ALA A 26 -23.94 -0.16 -14.21
CA ALA A 26 -22.70 0.20 -14.89
C ALA A 26 -21.46 0.01 -14.01
N VAL A 27 -21.52 0.37 -12.71
CA VAL A 27 -20.39 0.13 -11.79
C VAL A 27 -20.11 -1.36 -11.63
N ILE A 28 -21.13 -2.21 -11.56
CA ILE A 28 -20.94 -3.66 -11.41
C ILE A 28 -20.36 -4.24 -12.71
N GLU A 29 -20.96 -3.94 -13.85
CA GLU A 29 -20.59 -4.53 -15.15
C GLU A 29 -19.28 -3.97 -15.71
N GLU A 30 -19.04 -2.67 -15.60
CA GLU A 30 -17.93 -1.99 -16.27
C GLU A 30 -16.72 -1.75 -15.36
N ILE A 31 -16.87 -1.87 -14.03
CA ILE A 31 -15.79 -1.62 -13.07
C ILE A 31 -15.49 -2.84 -12.22
N VAL A 32 -16.48 -3.40 -11.52
CA VAL A 32 -16.23 -4.49 -10.57
C VAL A 32 -15.91 -5.79 -11.29
N LYS A 33 -16.77 -6.24 -12.21
CA LYS A 33 -16.57 -7.51 -12.93
C LYS A 33 -15.29 -7.55 -13.77
N PRO A 34 -14.87 -6.47 -14.47
CA PRO A 34 -13.64 -6.50 -15.26
C PRO A 34 -12.36 -6.52 -14.43
N VAL A 35 -12.40 -5.97 -13.21
CA VAL A 35 -11.22 -5.89 -12.32
C VAL A 35 -11.10 -7.11 -11.42
N MET A 36 -12.23 -7.66 -10.96
CA MET A 36 -12.25 -8.77 -10.01
C MET A 36 -12.09 -10.12 -10.73
N PRO A 37 -11.26 -11.05 -10.19
CA PRO A 37 -11.27 -12.42 -10.68
C PRO A 37 -12.67 -13.03 -10.56
N SER A 38 -13.25 -13.46 -11.68
CA SER A 38 -14.64 -13.93 -11.76
C SER A 38 -14.94 -15.07 -10.78
N HIS A 39 -13.96 -15.96 -10.55
CA HIS A 39 -14.09 -17.07 -9.60
C HIS A 39 -14.15 -16.65 -8.12
N TRP A 40 -13.86 -15.38 -7.78
CA TRP A 40 -14.09 -14.85 -6.43
C TRP A 40 -15.51 -14.31 -6.23
N LEU A 41 -16.22 -14.01 -7.32
CA LEU A 41 -17.59 -13.49 -7.28
C LEU A 41 -18.57 -14.67 -7.31
N THR A 42 -19.30 -14.85 -6.22
CA THR A 42 -20.30 -15.92 -6.09
C THR A 42 -21.71 -15.34 -6.07
N PRO A 43 -22.77 -16.16 -6.19
CA PRO A 43 -24.15 -15.68 -6.01
C PRO A 43 -24.43 -15.05 -4.63
N GLN A 44 -23.57 -15.31 -3.64
CA GLN A 44 -23.67 -14.73 -2.29
C GLN A 44 -22.90 -13.41 -2.15
N THR A 45 -22.07 -13.04 -3.14
CA THR A 45 -21.33 -11.78 -3.09
C THR A 45 -22.29 -10.59 -3.09
N ARG A 46 -22.18 -9.74 -2.08
CA ARG A 46 -23.01 -8.54 -1.93
C ARG A 46 -22.36 -7.36 -2.60
N PHE A 47 -23.06 -6.74 -3.56
CA PHE A 47 -22.64 -5.48 -4.18
C PHE A 47 -23.37 -4.31 -3.52
N LEU A 48 -22.62 -3.46 -2.82
CA LEU A 48 -23.12 -2.24 -2.19
C LEU A 48 -22.62 -1.04 -3.00
N VAL A 49 -23.35 -0.70 -4.06
CA VAL A 49 -23.04 0.44 -4.92
C VAL A 49 -23.93 1.63 -4.61
N ASN A 50 -23.31 2.75 -4.21
CA ASN A 50 -23.97 3.95 -3.71
C ASN A 50 -25.12 3.61 -2.74
N PRO A 51 -24.84 2.90 -1.62
CA PRO A 51 -25.87 2.42 -0.70
C PRO A 51 -26.62 3.56 0.00
N ALA A 52 -25.98 4.72 0.16
CA ALA A 52 -26.61 5.93 0.72
C ALA A 52 -27.55 6.65 -0.28
N GLY A 53 -27.66 6.16 -1.52
CA GLY A 53 -28.45 6.81 -2.57
C GLY A 53 -27.61 7.73 -3.44
N SER A 54 -28.22 8.84 -3.87
CA SER A 54 -27.59 9.82 -4.77
C SER A 54 -26.35 10.47 -4.16
N PHE A 55 -25.28 10.58 -4.95
CA PHE A 55 -24.02 11.20 -4.56
C PHE A 55 -23.55 12.18 -5.64
N VAL A 56 -24.25 13.32 -5.75
CA VAL A 56 -23.93 14.35 -6.76
C VAL A 56 -22.88 15.35 -6.25
N ILE A 57 -22.97 15.75 -4.98
CA ILE A 57 -22.04 16.70 -4.36
C ILE A 57 -20.92 15.92 -3.67
N GLY A 58 -19.70 16.03 -4.18
CA GLY A 58 -18.50 15.40 -3.63
C GLY A 58 -17.28 16.31 -3.70
N GLY A 59 -16.10 15.72 -3.60
CA GLY A 59 -14.85 16.47 -3.52
C GLY A 59 -14.77 17.38 -2.29
N PRO A 60 -13.96 18.46 -2.34
CA PRO A 60 -13.78 19.37 -1.21
C PRO A 60 -15.05 20.07 -0.70
N VAL A 61 -16.10 20.13 -1.52
CA VAL A 61 -17.41 20.69 -1.13
C VAL A 61 -18.12 19.79 -0.13
N GLY A 62 -17.97 18.46 -0.27
CA GLY A 62 -18.63 17.47 0.59
C GLY A 62 -17.79 16.97 1.76
N ASP A 63 -16.46 16.98 1.65
CA ASP A 63 -15.54 16.53 2.70
C ASP A 63 -14.17 17.23 2.60
N CYS A 64 -13.67 17.76 3.71
CA CYS A 64 -12.41 18.48 3.74
C CYS A 64 -11.21 17.53 3.64
N GLY A 65 -10.39 17.72 2.61
CA GLY A 65 -9.20 16.91 2.37
C GLY A 65 -7.95 17.43 3.09
N LEU A 66 -7.17 16.53 3.70
CA LEU A 66 -5.84 16.84 4.23
C LEU A 66 -4.81 15.79 3.81
N THR A 67 -3.59 16.25 3.53
CA THR A 67 -2.44 15.39 3.21
C THR A 67 -2.17 14.41 4.36
N GLY A 68 -1.89 13.15 4.02
CA GLY A 68 -1.52 12.13 5.01
C GLY A 68 -2.68 11.56 5.81
N ARG A 69 -3.93 11.70 5.35
CA ARG A 69 -5.11 11.08 5.97
C ARG A 69 -5.57 9.77 5.33
N LYS A 70 -4.75 9.20 4.43
CA LYS A 70 -5.01 7.92 3.73
C LYS A 70 -3.86 6.90 3.88
N ILE A 71 -3.09 6.98 4.96
CA ILE A 71 -1.85 6.21 5.16
C ILE A 71 -2.03 4.67 5.05
N ILE A 72 -3.19 4.13 5.43
CA ILE A 72 -3.46 2.69 5.29
C ILE A 72 -3.81 2.30 3.84
N VAL A 73 -4.48 3.19 3.11
CA VAL A 73 -4.75 3.02 1.67
C VAL A 73 -3.47 3.15 0.86
N ASP A 74 -2.57 4.06 1.26
CA ASP A 74 -1.27 4.25 0.62
C ASP A 74 -0.35 3.03 0.74
N THR A 75 -0.62 2.13 1.70
CA THR A 75 0.26 1.02 2.07
C THR A 75 -0.36 -0.36 1.83
N TYR A 76 -0.90 -1.00 2.86
CA TYR A 76 -1.18 -2.44 2.88
C TYR A 76 -2.64 -2.77 3.20
N GLY A 77 -3.54 -1.77 3.21
CA GLY A 77 -4.98 -2.01 3.42
C GLY A 77 -5.32 -2.65 4.76
N GLY A 78 -4.46 -2.48 5.77
CA GLY A 78 -4.60 -3.09 7.11
C GLY A 78 -3.98 -4.48 7.26
N ALA A 79 -3.43 -5.06 6.19
CA ALA A 79 -2.80 -6.39 6.25
C ALA A 79 -1.43 -6.41 6.96
N ALA A 80 -0.79 -5.25 7.11
CA ALA A 80 0.51 -5.10 7.79
C ALA A 80 0.53 -3.83 8.64
N CYS A 81 1.46 -3.77 9.58
CA CYS A 81 1.62 -2.66 10.51
C CYS A 81 2.03 -1.36 9.80
N HIS A 82 1.68 -0.22 10.41
CA HIS A 82 2.08 1.12 9.93
C HIS A 82 2.68 1.95 11.07
N GLY A 83 3.82 2.60 10.84
CA GLY A 83 4.51 3.44 11.84
C GLY A 83 3.95 4.86 12.01
N GLY A 84 2.74 5.15 11.52
CA GLY A 84 2.09 6.47 11.60
C GLY A 84 2.53 7.56 10.60
N GLY A 85 3.75 7.53 10.06
CA GLY A 85 4.26 8.59 9.17
C GLY A 85 3.64 8.63 7.77
N ALA A 86 3.02 9.75 7.37
CA ALA A 86 2.52 9.92 6.00
C ALA A 86 3.65 10.07 4.95
N PHE A 87 3.36 9.74 3.68
CA PHE A 87 4.34 9.82 2.59
C PHE A 87 4.32 11.16 1.85
N SER A 88 3.19 11.56 1.28
CA SER A 88 3.06 12.71 0.37
C SER A 88 3.51 14.03 1.01
N GLY A 89 4.14 14.90 0.22
CA GLY A 89 4.67 16.21 0.67
C GLY A 89 6.06 16.20 1.31
N LYS A 90 6.69 15.04 1.47
CA LYS A 90 8.02 14.89 2.08
C LYS A 90 9.10 14.59 1.04
N ASP A 91 10.29 15.16 1.14
CA ASP A 91 11.42 14.72 0.33
C ASP A 91 12.05 13.43 0.91
N PRO A 92 12.93 12.73 0.16
CA PRO A 92 13.48 11.43 0.57
C PRO A 92 14.35 11.44 1.82
N SER A 93 14.81 12.60 2.32
CA SER A 93 15.50 12.68 3.61
C SER A 93 14.57 12.35 4.80
N LYS A 94 13.23 12.40 4.60
CA LYS A 94 12.26 12.08 5.65
C LYS A 94 12.03 10.57 5.64
N VAL A 95 12.57 9.92 6.67
CA VAL A 95 12.54 8.45 6.84
C VAL A 95 11.14 7.86 6.85
N ASP A 96 10.11 8.65 7.20
CA ASP A 96 8.70 8.25 7.04
C ASP A 96 8.39 7.71 5.63
N ARG A 97 8.99 8.30 4.58
CA ARG A 97 8.84 7.84 3.20
C ARG A 97 9.96 6.87 2.81
N SER A 98 11.21 7.31 2.92
CA SER A 98 12.34 6.55 2.36
C SER A 98 12.57 5.23 3.09
N ALA A 99 12.50 5.20 4.42
CA ALA A 99 12.64 3.97 5.18
C ALA A 99 11.43 3.03 5.01
N ALA A 100 10.22 3.58 4.82
CA ALA A 100 9.05 2.75 4.49
C ALA A 100 9.21 2.07 3.11
N TYR A 101 9.74 2.77 2.12
CA TYR A 101 10.05 2.19 0.81
C TYR A 101 11.16 1.15 0.90
N ALA A 102 12.22 1.43 1.67
CA ALA A 102 13.29 0.46 1.92
C ALA A 102 12.77 -0.79 2.63
N ALA A 103 11.89 -0.65 3.63
CA ALA A 103 11.27 -1.77 4.32
C ALA A 103 10.43 -2.63 3.35
N ARG A 104 9.67 -2.00 2.44
CA ARG A 104 8.97 -2.72 1.36
C ARG A 104 9.95 -3.45 0.43
N TYR A 105 11.02 -2.79 0.03
CA TYR A 105 12.05 -3.35 -0.86
C TYR A 105 12.70 -4.58 -0.24
N VAL A 106 13.12 -4.50 1.02
CA VAL A 106 13.67 -5.63 1.78
C VAL A 106 12.66 -6.76 1.91
N ALA A 107 11.44 -6.49 2.38
CA ALA A 107 10.41 -7.50 2.57
C ALA A 107 10.04 -8.24 1.26
N LYS A 108 9.91 -7.49 0.15
CA LYS A 108 9.64 -8.07 -1.17
C LYS A 108 10.79 -8.99 -1.62
N ASN A 109 12.04 -8.59 -1.41
CA ASN A 109 13.21 -9.38 -1.79
C ASN A 109 13.38 -10.64 -0.92
N ILE A 110 13.09 -10.58 0.38
CA ILE A 110 13.10 -11.77 1.25
C ILE A 110 12.12 -12.83 0.74
N VAL A 111 10.89 -12.41 0.38
CA VAL A 111 9.87 -13.34 -0.15
C VAL A 111 10.24 -13.82 -1.54
N ALA A 112 10.71 -12.93 -2.42
CA ALA A 112 11.13 -13.30 -3.78
C ALA A 112 12.33 -14.27 -3.80
N ALA A 113 13.23 -14.19 -2.81
CA ALA A 113 14.34 -15.11 -2.63
C ALA A 113 13.94 -16.48 -2.04
N GLY A 114 12.65 -16.72 -1.78
CA GLY A 114 12.17 -17.97 -1.19
C GLY A 114 12.58 -18.17 0.27
N LEU A 115 13.01 -17.11 0.95
CA LEU A 115 13.45 -17.17 2.35
C LEU A 115 12.29 -17.14 3.34
N ALA A 116 11.11 -16.69 2.90
CA ALA A 116 9.85 -16.75 3.64
C ALA A 116 8.64 -16.63 2.69
N SER A 117 7.47 -17.13 3.10
CA SER A 117 6.24 -16.95 2.30
C SER A 117 5.51 -15.62 2.58
N ARG A 118 5.80 -15.00 3.73
CA ARG A 118 5.37 -13.63 4.07
C ARG A 118 6.38 -12.99 5.01
N CYS A 119 6.55 -11.67 4.91
CA CYS A 119 7.53 -10.93 5.69
C CYS A 119 7.04 -9.52 6.00
N GLU A 120 7.22 -9.09 7.24
CA GLU A 120 7.08 -7.71 7.69
C GLU A 120 8.45 -7.21 8.19
N VAL A 121 8.83 -6.00 7.78
CA VAL A 121 10.09 -5.35 8.19
C VAL A 121 9.75 -4.06 8.89
N GLN A 122 10.31 -3.86 10.07
CA GLN A 122 10.18 -2.63 10.86
C GLN A 122 11.57 -2.00 11.03
N LEU A 123 11.64 -0.70 10.76
CA LEU A 123 12.83 0.12 10.93
C LEU A 123 12.52 1.24 11.92
N GLY A 124 13.32 1.38 12.97
CA GLY A 124 13.24 2.50 13.92
C GLY A 124 14.40 3.47 13.71
N TRP A 125 14.14 4.77 13.82
CA TRP A 125 15.15 5.81 13.61
C TRP A 125 15.21 6.80 14.78
N ALA A 126 16.39 7.35 15.01
CA ALA A 126 16.58 8.54 15.83
C ALA A 126 17.04 9.70 14.94
N ILE A 127 16.51 10.90 15.20
CA ILE A 127 16.82 12.09 14.41
C ILE A 127 18.34 12.38 14.40
N GLY A 128 18.88 12.69 13.22
CA GLY A 128 20.31 12.98 13.04
C GLY A 128 21.20 11.74 12.87
N LEU A 129 20.70 10.52 13.11
CA LEU A 129 21.49 9.31 12.87
C LEU A 129 21.35 8.83 11.42
N PRO A 130 22.45 8.41 10.77
CA PRO A 130 22.43 8.01 9.37
C PRO A 130 21.81 6.61 9.16
N ARG A 131 21.75 5.77 10.19
CA ARG A 131 21.30 4.37 10.15
C ARG A 131 20.17 4.13 11.17
N PRO A 132 19.34 3.09 10.97
CA PRO A 132 18.28 2.76 11.92
C PRO A 132 18.87 2.35 13.27
N VAL A 133 18.18 2.72 14.34
CA VAL A 133 18.47 2.25 15.70
C VAL A 133 17.90 0.85 15.96
N SER A 134 16.93 0.42 15.15
CA SER A 134 16.38 -0.93 15.22
C SER A 134 15.96 -1.45 13.84
N VAL A 135 16.24 -2.74 13.59
CA VAL A 135 15.79 -3.49 12.43
C VAL A 135 15.14 -4.77 12.93
N ARG A 136 13.85 -4.96 12.65
CA ARG A 136 13.11 -6.17 13.02
C ARG A 136 12.48 -6.81 11.80
N ILE A 137 12.65 -8.12 11.68
CA ILE A 137 12.08 -8.93 10.60
C ILE A 137 11.12 -9.93 11.25
N ASN A 138 9.86 -9.92 10.81
CA ASN A 138 8.84 -10.86 11.22
C ASN A 138 8.32 -11.62 10.00
N THR A 139 8.70 -12.88 9.90
CA THR A 139 8.27 -13.81 8.85
C THR A 139 7.08 -14.67 9.26
N PHE A 140 6.54 -14.43 10.47
CA PHE A 140 5.37 -15.13 11.00
C PHE A 140 5.51 -16.66 10.98
N GLY A 141 6.71 -17.17 11.27
CA GLY A 141 7.02 -18.60 11.28
C GLY A 141 7.16 -19.24 9.90
N THR A 142 7.20 -18.46 8.82
CA THR A 142 7.27 -18.98 7.45
C THR A 142 8.69 -18.99 6.87
N GLN A 143 9.71 -18.64 7.67
CA GLN A 143 11.08 -18.57 7.17
C GLN A 143 11.71 -19.95 6.98
N THR A 144 12.59 -20.06 5.98
CA THR A 144 13.33 -21.30 5.66
C THR A 144 14.74 -21.32 6.26
N VAL A 145 15.20 -20.20 6.81
CA VAL A 145 16.49 -20.05 7.51
C VAL A 145 16.30 -19.40 8.88
N SER A 146 17.31 -19.43 9.75
CA SER A 146 17.19 -18.83 11.08
C SER A 146 16.96 -17.31 11.02
N SER A 147 16.27 -16.76 12.01
CA SER A 147 16.04 -15.30 12.12
C SER A 147 17.35 -14.51 12.15
N GLU A 148 18.39 -15.09 12.77
CA GLU A 148 19.72 -14.49 12.81
C GLU A 148 20.37 -14.47 11.41
N ALA A 149 20.25 -15.55 10.64
CA ALA A 149 20.75 -15.60 9.27
C ALA A 149 20.03 -14.60 8.36
N LEU A 150 18.70 -14.46 8.51
CA LEU A 150 17.92 -13.44 7.81
C LEU A 150 18.41 -12.03 8.14
N LEU A 151 18.58 -11.72 9.43
CA LEU A 151 19.03 -10.39 9.86
C LEU A 151 20.44 -10.08 9.33
N ARG A 152 21.36 -11.04 9.40
CA ARG A 152 22.70 -10.90 8.82
C ARG A 152 22.64 -10.65 7.33
N GLY A 153 21.83 -11.43 6.60
CA GLY A 153 21.63 -11.24 5.16
C GLY A 153 21.08 -9.86 4.82
N VAL A 154 20.11 -9.36 5.60
CA VAL A 154 19.60 -8.01 5.39
C VAL A 154 20.70 -6.96 5.60
N ASN A 155 21.46 -7.07 6.69
CA ASN A 155 22.53 -6.12 6.99
C ASN A 155 23.69 -6.17 5.99
N SER A 156 23.92 -7.31 5.31
CA SER A 156 24.98 -7.45 4.30
C SER A 156 24.55 -7.01 2.90
N HIS A 157 23.28 -7.15 2.55
CA HIS A 157 22.78 -6.88 1.19
C HIS A 157 22.13 -5.51 1.01
N PHE A 158 21.65 -4.88 2.08
CA PHE A 158 20.95 -3.60 2.01
C PHE A 158 21.68 -2.54 2.81
N ASP A 159 22.11 -1.46 2.15
CA ASP A 159 22.54 -0.26 2.84
C ASP A 159 21.33 0.52 3.35
N LEU A 160 20.92 0.21 4.57
CA LEU A 160 19.83 0.89 5.26
C LEU A 160 20.25 2.24 5.85
N SER A 161 21.36 2.86 5.42
CA SER A 161 21.58 4.27 5.73
C SER A 161 20.63 5.17 4.93
N VAL A 162 20.31 6.38 5.42
CA VAL A 162 19.45 7.32 4.67
C VAL A 162 20.02 7.58 3.26
N PHE A 163 21.33 7.79 3.16
CA PHE A 163 22.00 7.99 1.88
C PHE A 163 21.97 6.73 1.00
N GLY A 164 22.22 5.55 1.59
CA GLY A 164 22.15 4.26 0.90
C GLY A 164 20.78 3.98 0.32
N ILE A 165 19.71 4.25 1.09
CA ILE A 165 18.32 4.10 0.64
C ILE A 165 18.00 5.04 -0.52
N ILE A 166 18.35 6.33 -0.38
CA ILE A 166 18.10 7.33 -1.41
C ILE A 166 18.79 6.97 -2.72
N THR A 167 20.03 6.48 -2.64
CA THR A 167 20.83 6.10 -3.80
C THR A 167 20.31 4.81 -4.43
N THR A 168 20.08 3.77 -3.63
CA THR A 168 19.64 2.45 -4.11
C THR A 168 18.28 2.51 -4.80
N LEU A 169 17.35 3.31 -4.27
CA LEU A 169 16.00 3.44 -4.82
C LEU A 169 15.84 4.64 -5.76
N ASP A 170 16.94 5.32 -6.12
CA ASP A 170 16.96 6.49 -7.01
C ASP A 170 15.89 7.53 -6.63
N LEU A 171 15.91 7.97 -5.37
CA LEU A 171 14.81 8.79 -4.83
C LEU A 171 14.90 10.28 -5.21
N LEU A 172 16.01 10.77 -5.76
CA LEU A 172 16.17 12.19 -6.11
C LEU A 172 15.59 12.53 -7.48
N VAL A 173 14.37 12.06 -7.77
CA VAL A 173 13.67 12.34 -9.03
C VAL A 173 12.19 12.68 -8.81
N PRO A 174 11.58 13.49 -9.69
CA PRO A 174 10.22 14.02 -9.48
C PRO A 174 9.10 13.02 -9.87
N ARG A 175 9.12 11.79 -9.33
CA ARG A 175 8.12 10.74 -9.66
C ARG A 175 6.99 10.58 -8.63
N TYR A 176 7.01 11.33 -7.53
CA TYR A 176 6.13 11.14 -6.37
C TYR A 176 4.65 11.47 -6.60
N ARG A 177 4.31 12.32 -7.57
CA ARG A 177 2.90 12.57 -7.91
C ARG A 177 2.20 11.27 -8.34
N LYS A 178 2.93 10.38 -9.02
CA LYS A 178 2.38 9.09 -9.47
C LYS A 178 2.08 8.14 -8.31
N THR A 179 2.74 8.29 -7.15
CA THR A 179 2.53 7.41 -5.99
C THR A 179 1.35 7.86 -5.12
N ALA A 180 0.93 9.12 -5.21
CA ALA A 180 -0.04 9.75 -4.30
C ALA A 180 -1.51 9.30 -4.49
N CYS A 181 -1.77 8.38 -5.42
CA CYS A 181 -3.07 7.74 -5.61
C CYS A 181 -2.86 6.29 -6.06
N TYR A 182 -3.81 5.42 -5.71
CA TYR A 182 -3.78 3.98 -6.01
C TYR A 182 -2.61 3.21 -5.37
N GLY A 183 -2.12 3.70 -4.23
CA GLY A 183 -1.09 3.03 -3.45
C GLY A 183 0.34 3.33 -3.91
N HIS A 184 1.25 3.35 -2.93
CA HIS A 184 2.69 3.52 -3.16
C HIS A 184 3.38 2.19 -3.52
N PHE A 185 2.77 1.06 -3.20
CA PHE A 185 3.35 -0.28 -3.36
C PHE A 185 2.52 -1.16 -4.30
N GLY A 186 3.12 -2.25 -4.79
CA GLY A 186 2.43 -3.22 -5.65
C GLY A 186 2.38 -2.85 -7.13
N ARG A 187 3.20 -1.88 -7.56
CA ARG A 187 3.24 -1.37 -8.93
C ARG A 187 4.64 -1.56 -9.52
N ASP A 188 4.72 -2.11 -10.72
CA ASP A 188 6.00 -2.48 -11.34
C ASP A 188 6.81 -1.29 -11.86
N SER A 189 6.18 -0.12 -11.97
CA SER A 189 6.82 1.11 -12.47
C SER A 189 7.74 1.80 -11.46
N PHE A 190 7.91 1.25 -10.25
CA PHE A 190 8.71 1.86 -9.21
C PHE A 190 9.89 0.97 -8.80
N PRO A 191 11.01 1.58 -8.36
CA PRO A 191 12.16 0.87 -7.81
C PRO A 191 11.79 -0.09 -6.67
#